data_AF-A0A024H980-F1
#
_entry.id   AF-A0A024H980-F1
#
_cell.length_a   1.000
_cell.length_b   1.000
_cell.length_c   1.000
_cell.angle_alpha   90.00
_cell.angle_beta   90.00
_cell.angle_gamma   90.00
#
_symmetry.space_group_name_H-M   'P 1'
#
loop_
_entity.id
_entity.type
_entity.pdbx_description
1 polymer ?
#
loop_
_entity_poly.entity_id
_entity_poly.type
_entity_poly.pdbx_seq_one_letter_code
_entity_poly.pdbx_strand_id
1 'polypeptide(L)' 'MLKKAAAHVTRVRTLDQLRRGDEIEARLSVGPSYDDVVIRRGSVQETAPGIGVVWILDRITGLRKAINTDECSVWRVA' A
#
# COMPACT_ATOMS: atom_id res chain seq x y z
N MET A 1 -8.18 11.39 24.87
CA MET A 1 -8.08 10.52 23.68
C MET A 1 -8.09 11.40 22.44
N LEU A 2 -6.93 11.68 21.83
CA LEU A 2 -6.93 12.30 20.50
C LEU A 2 -7.46 11.24 19.51
N LYS A 3 -8.64 11.47 18.93
CA LYS A 3 -9.06 10.78 17.71
C LYS A 3 -8.04 11.17 16.65
N LYS A 4 -7.10 10.28 16.36
CA LYS A 4 -6.17 10.41 15.24
C LYS A 4 -7.03 10.69 14.01
N ALA A 5 -6.85 11.86 13.37
CA ALA A 5 -7.56 12.18 12.14
C ALA A 5 -7.44 10.96 11.23
N ALA A 6 -8.57 10.45 10.73
CA ALA A 6 -8.55 9.31 9.82
C ALA A 6 -7.70 9.74 8.63
N ALA A 7 -6.51 9.14 8.50
CA ALA A 7 -5.60 9.44 7.41
C ALA A 7 -6.37 9.30 6.10
N HIS A 8 -6.23 10.25 5.18
CA HIS A 8 -6.99 10.22 3.94
C HIS A 8 -6.46 9.05 3.11
N VAL A 9 -7.25 7.98 3.04
CA VAL A 9 -6.88 6.79 2.29
C VAL A 9 -7.48 6.87 0.89
N THR A 10 -6.61 6.85 -0.13
CA THR A 10 -7.04 6.90 -1.54
C THR A 10 -6.56 5.64 -2.27
N ARG A 11 -7.47 4.97 -2.97
CA ARG A 11 -7.11 3.78 -3.76
C ARG A 11 -6.22 4.18 -4.94
N VAL A 12 -5.09 3.51 -5.08
CA VAL A 12 -4.17 3.67 -6.20
C VAL A 12 -4.60 2.72 -7.31
N ARG A 13 -4.95 3.27 -8.48
CA ARG A 13 -5.44 2.48 -9.61
C ARG A 13 -4.33 2.07 -10.57
N THR A 14 -3.27 2.87 -10.65
CA THR A 14 -2.08 2.59 -11.47
C THR A 14 -0.83 2.96 -10.68
N LEU A 15 0.23 2.16 -10.79
CA LEU A 15 1.48 2.39 -10.05
C LEU A 15 2.20 3.67 -10.50
N ASP A 16 1.91 4.20 -11.68
CA ASP A 16 2.42 5.49 -12.17
C ASP A 16 1.95 6.69 -11.32
N GLN A 17 0.91 6.51 -10.51
CA GLN A 17 0.45 7.54 -9.58
C GLN A 17 1.39 7.67 -8.39
N LEU A 18 2.14 6.61 -8.05
CA LEU A 18 3.01 6.58 -6.88
C LEU A 18 4.32 7.32 -7.13
N ARG A 19 4.84 7.92 -6.06
CA ARG A 19 6.15 8.54 -6.01
C ARG A 19 6.95 7.94 -4.86
N ARG A 20 8.27 7.93 -5.02
CA ARG A 20 9.18 7.54 -3.93
C ARG A 20 8.90 8.39 -2.70
N GLY A 21 8.77 7.75 -1.54
CA GLY A 21 8.41 8.38 -0.27
C GLY A 21 6.91 8.35 0.05
N ASP A 22 6.03 8.07 -0.92
CA ASP A 22 4.60 7.92 -0.65
C ASP A 22 4.36 6.82 0.38
N GLU A 23 3.54 7.11 1.39
CA GLU A 23 3.09 6.09 2.33
C GLU A 23 1.91 5.33 1.74
N ILE A 24 2.02 3.99 1.72
CA ILE A 24 0.99 3.12 1.17
C ILE A 24 0.64 1.97 2.11
N GLU A 25 -0.56 1.43 1.93
CA GLU A 25 -1.04 0.17 2.47
C GLU A 25 -1.34 -0.81 1.34
N ALA A 26 -0.84 -2.03 1.46
CA ALA A 26 -1.28 -3.17 0.67
C ALA A 26 -2.38 -3.89 1.42
N ARG A 27 -3.54 -4.05 0.78
CA ARG A 27 -4.73 -4.65 1.39
C ARG A 27 -5.17 -5.88 0.62
N LEU A 28 -5.26 -7.01 1.32
CA LEU A 28 -5.75 -8.26 0.78
C LEU A 28 -7.25 -8.34 0.96
N SER A 29 -7.97 -8.65 -0.11
CA SER A 29 -9.40 -8.90 -0.03
C SER A 29 -9.63 -10.32 0.48
N VAL A 30 -10.38 -10.45 1.57
CA VAL A 30 -10.65 -11.73 2.27
C VAL A 30 -12.04 -12.28 1.95
N GLY A 31 -12.71 -11.72 0.95
CA GLY A 31 -14.02 -12.15 0.45
C GLY A 31 -15.04 -11.01 0.40
N PRO A 32 -16.19 -11.23 -0.24
CA PRO A 32 -17.18 -10.18 -0.51
C PRO A 32 -17.89 -9.65 0.75
N SER A 33 -17.85 -10.40 1.85
CA SER A 33 -18.55 -10.08 3.10
C SER A 33 -17.63 -9.48 4.17
N TYR A 34 -16.34 -9.31 3.87
CA TYR A 34 -15.33 -8.90 4.85
C TYR A 34 -14.59 -7.67 4.37
N ASP A 35 -14.19 -6.83 5.33
CA ASP A 35 -13.31 -5.70 5.06
C ASP A 35 -11.92 -6.19 4.62
N ASP A 36 -11.29 -5.46 3.70
CA ASP A 36 -9.92 -5.77 3.28
C ASP A 36 -8.95 -5.64 4.46
N VAL A 37 -8.00 -6.57 4.54
CA VAL A 37 -7.00 -6.60 5.61
C VAL A 37 -5.69 -5.99 5.14
N VAL A 38 -5.14 -5.05 5.90
CA VAL A 38 -3.81 -4.47 5.63
C VAL A 38 -2.75 -5.54 5.91
N ILE A 39 -2.11 -6.03 4.85
CA ILE A 39 -1.05 -7.06 4.95
C ILE A 39 0.35 -6.43 5.01
N ARG A 40 0.54 -5.22 4.48
CA ARG A 40 1.80 -4.48 4.52
C ARG A 40 1.56 -2.97 4.54
N ARG A 41 2.48 -2.23 5.15
CA ARG A 41 2.48 -0.76 5.17
C ARG A 41 3.91 -0.23 5.13
N GLY A 42 4.14 0.81 4.34
CA GLY A 42 5.46 1.45 4.29
C GLY A 42 5.58 2.52 3.22
N SER A 43 6.78 3.07 3.10
CA SER A 43 7.09 4.13 2.14
C SER A 43 7.60 3.54 0.82
N VAL A 44 7.07 4.04 -0.30
CA VAL A 44 7.48 3.62 -1.65
C VAL A 44 8.96 3.92 -1.87
N GLN A 45 9.68 2.92 -2.34
CA GLN A 45 11.10 3.03 -2.74
C GLN A 45 11.23 3.04 -4.26
N GLU A 46 10.51 2.16 -4.95
CA GLU A 46 10.59 1.97 -6.40
C GLU A 46 9.28 1.36 -6.92
N THR A 47 8.90 1.69 -8.16
CA THR A 47 7.74 1.11 -8.85
C THR A 47 8.18 0.49 -10.17
N ALA A 48 7.56 -0.63 -10.53
CA ALA A 48 7.63 -1.25 -11.85
C ALA A 48 6.20 -1.46 -12.38
N PRO A 49 5.56 -0.41 -12.94
CA PRO A 49 4.18 -0.47 -13.42
C PRO A 49 3.94 -1.56 -14.47
N GLY A 50 4.90 -1.79 -15.36
CA GLY A 50 4.79 -2.78 -16.44
C GLY A 50 4.66 -4.24 -15.97
N ILE A 51 4.93 -4.53 -14.69
CA ILE A 51 4.80 -5.86 -14.09
C ILE A 51 4.00 -5.85 -12.78
N GLY A 52 3.32 -4.75 -12.45
CA GLY A 52 2.47 -4.68 -11.26
C GLY A 52 3.20 -4.77 -9.91
N VAL A 53 4.48 -4.36 -9.85
CA VAL A 53 5.27 -4.45 -8.60
C VAL A 53 5.61 -3.07 -8.04
N VAL A 54 5.46 -2.91 -6.72
CA VAL A 54 6.00 -1.77 -5.96
C VAL A 54 6.88 -2.28 -4.83
N TRP A 55 8.05 -1.67 -4.66
CA TRP A 55 8.90 -1.91 -3.51
C TRP A 55 8.68 -0.84 -2.46
N ILE A 56 8.52 -1.26 -1.22
CA ILE A 56 8.41 -0.38 -0.06
C ILE A 56 9.55 -0.62 0.91
N LEU A 57 9.86 0.39 1.72
CA LEU A 57 10.50 0.21 3.01
C LEU A 57 9.39 -0.10 4.01
N ASP A 58 9.28 -1.36 4.41
CA ASP A 58 8.22 -1.83 5.29
C ASP A 58 8.36 -1.22 6.69
N ARG A 59 7.28 -0.66 7.21
CA ARG A 59 7.27 0.09 8.47
C ARG A 59 7.48 -0.81 9.69
N ILE A 60 7.07 -2.08 9.60
CA ILE A 60 7.14 -3.03 10.73
C ILE A 60 8.53 -3.65 10.80
N THR A 61 9.00 -4.16 9.66
CA THR A 61 10.26 -4.91 9.58
C THR A 61 11.48 -4.02 9.32
N GLY A 62 11.28 -2.79 8.83
CA GLY A 62 12.37 -1.91 8.41
C GLY A 62 13.11 -2.41 7.16
N LEU A 63 12.59 -3.44 6.48
CA LEU A 63 13.22 -4.07 5.33
C LEU A 63 12.53 -3.67 4.03
N ARG A 64 13.29 -3.74 2.93
CA ARG A 64 12.71 -3.61 1.60
C ARG A 64 11.82 -4.83 1.30
N LYS A 65 10.57 -4.59 0.92
CA LYS A 65 9.61 -5.63 0.52
C LYS A 65 9.00 -5.31 -0.83
N ALA A 66 8.79 -6.33 -1.65
CA ALA A 66 8.01 -6.23 -2.87
C ALA A 66 6.53 -6.49 -2.57
N ILE A 67 5.66 -5.73 -3.21
CA ILE A 67 4.21 -5.90 -3.21
C ILE A 67 3.77 -6.11 -4.66
N ASN A 68 3.05 -7.20 -4.90
CA ASN A 68 2.41 -7.51 -6.18
C ASN A 68 0.97 -6.99 -6.16
N THR A 69 0.61 -6.12 -7.11
CA THR A 69 -0.74 -5.55 -7.24
C THR A 69 -1.78 -6.54 -7.75
N ASP A 70 -1.35 -7.68 -8.29
CA ASP A 70 -2.27 -8.74 -8.72
C ASP A 70 -2.84 -9.51 -7.52
N GLU A 71 -2.13 -9.52 -6.40
CA GLU A 71 -2.51 -10.24 -5.18
C GLU A 71 -3.23 -9.34 -4.17
N CYS A 72 -3.10 -8.01 -4.29
CA CYS A 72 -3.64 -7.08 -3.31
C CYS A 72 -3.92 -5.70 -3.90
N SER A 73 -4.81 -4.96 -3.26
CA SER A 73 -5.08 -3.58 -3.61
C SER A 73 -4.10 -2.63 -2.90
N VAL A 74 -3.66 -1.59 -3.61
CA VAL A 74 -2.76 -0.57 -3.05
C VAL A 74 -3.54 0.70 -2.76
N TRP A 75 -3.26 1.28 -1.60
CA TRP A 75 -3.92 2.47 -1.10
C TRP A 75 -2.87 3.45 -0.58
N ARG A 76 -2.90 4.70 -1.05
CA ARG A 76 -2.08 5.78 -0.49
C ARG A 76 -2.69 6.24 0.82
N VAL A 77 -1.84 6.51 1.80
CA VAL A 77 -2.23 7.01 3.12
C VAL A 77 -1.59 8.38 3.34
N ALA A 78 -2.39 9.44 3.27
CA ALA A 78 -1.99 10.82 3.53
C ALA A 78 -2.26 11.23 4.98
#